data_AF-A0A7C9RJG7-F1
#
_entry.id   AF-A0A7C9RJG7-F1
#
_cell.length_a   1.000
_cell.length_b   1.000
_cell.length_c   1.000
_cell.angle_alpha   90.00
_cell.angle_beta   90.00
_cell.angle_gamma   90.00
#
_symmetry.space_group_name_H-M   'P 1'
#
loop_
_entity.id
_entity.type
_entity.pdbx_description
1 polymer ?
#
loop_
_entity_poly.entity_id
_entity_poly.type
_entity_poly.pdbx_seq_one_letter_code
_entity_poly.pdbx_strand_id
1 'polypeptide(L)'
;MKKVLSAFLAVATIAGSLATAMPAAKADGGRVAAGVGLGILGGAIAGAAIANSRPAYGYGYAPGPVYVEEPACRLVRERFWDGYGWRVRRVQVCD
;
A
#
# COMPACT_ATOMS: atom_id res chain seq x y z
N MET A 1 18.81 -4.07 -12.17
CA MET A 1 18.38 -5.47 -12.43
C MET A 1 16.96 -5.79 -11.94
N LYS A 2 16.50 -5.30 -10.78
CA LYS A 2 15.13 -5.57 -10.25
C LYS A 2 13.98 -5.16 -11.19
N LYS A 3 14.14 -4.05 -11.95
CA LYS A 3 13.14 -3.56 -12.92
C LYS A 3 12.97 -4.50 -14.12
N VAL A 4 14.07 -5.09 -14.60
CA VAL A 4 14.07 -6.03 -15.73
C VAL A 4 13.44 -7.35 -15.30
N LEU A 5 13.78 -7.86 -14.10
CA LEU A 5 13.13 -9.03 -13.53
C LEU A 5 11.61 -8.85 -13.36
N SER A 6 11.17 -7.68 -12.88
CA SER A 6 9.74 -7.40 -12.72
C SER A 6 9.00 -7.33 -14.07
N ALA A 7 9.63 -6.75 -15.09
CA ALA A 7 9.06 -6.71 -16.44
C ALA A 7 8.93 -8.11 -17.05
N PHE A 8 9.94 -8.97 -16.89
CA PHE A 8 9.87 -10.36 -17.35
C PHE A 8 8.81 -11.18 -16.59
N LEU A 9 8.68 -10.99 -15.28
CA LEU A 9 7.63 -11.64 -14.50
C LEU A 9 6.22 -11.20 -14.92
N ALA A 10 6.03 -9.91 -15.21
CA ALA A 10 4.75 -9.39 -15.71
C ALA A 10 4.41 -10.00 -17.08
N VAL A 11 5.38 -10.07 -18.00
CA VAL A 11 5.17 -10.67 -19.33
C VAL A 11 4.93 -12.18 -19.22
N ALA A 12 5.67 -12.89 -18.35
CA ALA A 12 5.52 -14.33 -18.14
C ALA A 12 4.16 -14.68 -17.52
N THR A 13 3.63 -13.85 -16.62
CA THR A 13 2.30 -14.05 -16.02
C THR A 13 1.17 -13.77 -17.01
N ILE A 14 1.31 -12.77 -17.88
CA ILE A 14 0.37 -12.50 -18.97
C ILE A 14 0.40 -13.64 -20.00
N ALA A 15 1.59 -14.09 -20.43
CA ALA A 15 1.73 -15.19 -21.38
C ALA A 15 1.26 -16.54 -20.80
N GLY A 16 1.57 -16.81 -19.53
CA GLY A 16 1.17 -18.04 -18.84
C GLY A 16 -0.33 -18.13 -18.57
N SER A 17 -1.00 -16.99 -18.34
CA SER A 17 -2.46 -16.96 -18.18
C SER A 17 -3.19 -17.21 -19.51
N LEU A 18 -2.67 -16.72 -20.64
CA LEU A 18 -3.25 -17.04 -21.96
C LEU A 18 -3.07 -18.52 -22.34
N ALA A 19 -1.95 -19.14 -21.99
CA ALA A 19 -1.66 -20.53 -22.33
C ALA A 19 -2.54 -21.53 -21.56
N THR A 20 -2.95 -21.21 -20.33
CA THR A 20 -3.83 -22.07 -19.51
C THR A 20 -5.33 -21.80 -19.75
N ALA A 21 -5.68 -20.68 -20.38
CA ALA A 21 -7.06 -20.29 -20.65
C ALA A 21 -7.65 -20.87 -21.95
N MET A 22 -6.88 -21.60 -22.76
CA MET A 22 -7.39 -22.23 -23.98
C MET A 22 -7.70 -23.73 -23.76
N PRO A 23 -8.93 -24.11 -23.37
CA PRO A 23 -9.32 -25.50 -23.49
C PRO A 23 -9.36 -25.86 -24.98
N ALA A 24 -8.92 -27.07 -25.33
CA ALA A 24 -9.02 -27.61 -26.68
C ALA A 24 -10.44 -27.37 -27.22
N ALA A 25 -10.54 -26.71 -28.38
CA ALA A 25 -11.78 -26.22 -28.97
C ALA A 25 -12.87 -27.31 -28.99
N LYS A 26 -13.72 -27.30 -27.97
CA LYS A 26 -14.96 -28.08 -27.88
C LYS A 26 -16.08 -27.09 -28.17
N ALA A 27 -16.84 -27.34 -29.22
CA ALA A 27 -17.94 -26.50 -29.69
C ALA A 27 -19.12 -26.50 -28.70
N ASP A 28 -18.95 -25.88 -27.55
CA ASP A 28 -20.02 -25.54 -26.61
C ASP A 28 -20.10 -24.01 -26.57
N GLY A 29 -20.79 -23.43 -27.57
CA GLY A 29 -20.88 -21.98 -27.77
C GLY A 29 -21.37 -21.20 -26.54
N GLY A 30 -22.11 -21.84 -25.63
CA GLY A 30 -22.53 -21.25 -24.37
C GLY A 30 -21.39 -21.06 -23.35
N ARG A 31 -20.38 -21.93 -23.33
CA ARG A 31 -19.25 -21.82 -22.38
C ARG A 31 -18.24 -20.76 -22.84
N VAL A 32 -18.04 -20.62 -24.16
CA VAL A 32 -17.22 -19.55 -24.74
C VAL A 32 -17.89 -18.19 -24.53
N ALA A 33 -19.20 -18.09 -24.76
CA ALA A 33 -19.96 -16.87 -24.49
C ALA A 33 -19.95 -16.48 -23.00
N ALA A 34 -20.11 -17.46 -22.10
CA ALA A 34 -20.01 -17.23 -20.66
C ALA A 34 -18.60 -16.80 -20.22
N GLY A 35 -17.55 -17.43 -20.76
CA GLY A 35 -16.16 -17.07 -20.45
C GLY A 35 -15.80 -15.66 -20.90
N VAL A 36 -16.18 -15.27 -22.12
CA VAL A 36 -15.96 -13.91 -22.65
C VAL A 36 -16.79 -12.88 -21.89
N GLY A 37 -18.06 -13.18 -21.60
CA GLY A 37 -18.93 -12.29 -20.83
C GLY A 37 -18.46 -12.04 -19.40
N LEU A 38 -18.06 -13.10 -18.69
CA LEU A 38 -17.52 -12.99 -17.33
C LEU A 38 -16.13 -12.33 -17.31
N GLY A 39 -15.30 -12.57 -18.33
CA GLY A 39 -13.99 -11.93 -18.47
C GLY A 39 -14.09 -10.42 -18.68
N ILE A 40 -14.98 -9.97 -19.57
CA ILE A 40 -15.20 -8.53 -19.81
C ILE A 40 -15.83 -7.87 -18.59
N LEU A 41 -16.84 -8.50 -17.97
CA LEU A 41 -17.48 -7.95 -16.77
C LEU A 41 -16.51 -7.89 -15.59
N GLY A 42 -15.77 -8.98 -15.32
CA GLY A 42 -14.75 -9.02 -14.27
C GLY A 42 -13.62 -8.02 -14.49
N GLY A 43 -13.15 -7.91 -15.74
CA GLY A 43 -12.15 -6.92 -16.14
C GLY A 43 -12.64 -5.48 -16.02
N ALA A 44 -13.90 -5.21 -16.37
CA ALA A 44 -14.50 -3.88 -16.23
C ALA A 44 -14.69 -3.49 -14.76
N ILE A 45 -15.14 -4.41 -13.90
CA ILE A 45 -15.30 -4.14 -12.46
C ILE A 45 -13.95 -3.91 -11.79
N ALA A 46 -12.97 -4.80 -12.03
CA ALA A 46 -11.63 -4.65 -11.47
C ALA A 46 -10.93 -3.40 -12.02
N GLY A 47 -11.00 -3.16 -13.33
CA GLY A 47 -10.46 -1.97 -13.98
C GLY A 47 -11.09 -0.68 -13.49
N ALA A 48 -12.42 -0.66 -13.28
CA ALA A 48 -13.12 0.49 -12.71
C ALA A 48 -12.74 0.73 -11.25
N ALA A 49 -12.58 -0.31 -10.44
CA ALA A 49 -12.14 -0.19 -9.06
C ALA A 49 -10.72 0.41 -8.97
N ILE A 50 -9.80 -0.03 -9.82
CA ILE A 50 -8.42 0.48 -9.90
C ILE A 50 -8.38 1.90 -10.48
N ALA A 51 -9.20 2.21 -11.49
CA ALA A 51 -9.29 3.56 -12.05
C ALA A 51 -9.94 4.55 -11.06
N ASN A 52 -10.85 4.05 -10.21
CA ASN A 52 -11.49 4.85 -9.16
C ASN A 52 -10.69 4.88 -7.86
N SER A 53 -9.63 4.07 -7.71
CA SER A 53 -8.70 4.15 -6.58
C SER A 53 -7.72 5.32 -6.76
N ARG A 54 -8.27 6.50 -7.01
CA ARG A 54 -7.50 7.75 -7.03
C ARG A 54 -6.92 7.93 -5.63
N PRO A 55 -5.60 8.15 -5.48
CA PRO A 55 -5.06 8.59 -4.20
C PRO A 55 -5.80 9.87 -3.80
N ALA A 56 -6.33 9.89 -2.58
CA ALA A 56 -6.99 11.05 -2.01
C ALA A 56 -5.93 12.13 -1.73
N TYR A 57 -5.44 12.79 -2.77
CA TYR A 57 -4.81 14.09 -2.62
C TYR A 57 -5.94 15.06 -2.33
N GLY A 58 -6.22 15.22 -1.03
CA GLY A 58 -7.26 16.09 -0.53
C GLY A 58 -7.05 17.50 -1.04
N TYR A 59 -7.82 17.92 -2.02
CA TYR A 59 -8.05 19.32 -2.37
C TYR A 59 -9.20 19.88 -1.52
N GLY A 60 -9.24 19.48 -0.25
CA GLY A 60 -10.00 20.16 0.77
C GLY A 60 -9.10 21.26 1.34
N TYR A 61 -9.71 22.34 1.82
CA TYR A 61 -9.06 23.31 2.68
C TYR A 61 -8.67 22.58 3.97
N ALA A 62 -7.60 21.78 3.91
CA ALA A 62 -6.98 21.20 5.09
C ALA A 62 -6.54 22.40 5.92
N PRO A 63 -6.95 22.49 7.20
CA PRO A 63 -6.39 23.51 8.07
C PRO A 63 -4.88 23.41 7.93
N GLY A 64 -4.25 24.51 7.48
CA GLY A 64 -2.80 24.54 7.35
C GLY A 64 -2.19 24.05 8.65
N PRO A 65 -1.07 23.31 8.61
CA PRO A 65 -0.45 22.81 9.83
C PRO A 65 -0.27 23.99 10.78
N VAL A 66 -1.02 23.96 11.89
CA VAL A 66 -0.82 24.93 12.96
C VAL A 66 0.52 24.53 13.57
N TYR A 67 1.56 25.26 13.20
CA TYR A 67 2.84 25.19 13.88
C TYR A 67 2.64 25.81 15.26
N VAL A 68 2.16 24.99 16.19
CA VAL A 68 2.35 25.27 17.60
C VAL A 68 3.86 25.15 17.81
N GLU A 69 4.52 26.24 18.19
CA GLU A 69 5.85 26.14 18.77
C GLU A 69 5.70 25.39 20.09
N GLU A 70 5.65 24.06 20.00
CA GLU A 70 5.79 23.21 21.16
C GLU A 70 7.17 23.50 21.74
N PRO A 71 7.26 23.83 23.04
CA PRO A 71 8.54 24.06 23.67
C PRO A 71 9.41 22.83 23.38
N ALA A 72 10.66 23.05 22.97
CA ALA A 72 11.57 22.00 22.55
C ALA A 72 11.96 21.13 23.76
N CYS A 73 11.05 20.24 24.16
CA CYS A 73 11.23 19.39 25.31
C CYS A 73 12.22 18.28 24.96
N ARG A 74 13.35 18.24 25.66
CA ARG A 74 14.36 17.19 25.51
C ARG A 74 14.27 16.19 26.66
N LEU A 75 14.39 14.91 26.32
CA LEU A 75 14.49 13.84 27.32
C LEU A 75 15.94 13.74 27.79
N VAL A 76 16.20 14.29 28.98
CA VAL A 76 17.52 14.25 29.61
C VAL A 76 17.61 13.04 30.52
N ARG A 77 18.78 12.38 30.50
CA ARG A 77 19.08 11.26 31.38
C ARG A 77 19.81 11.78 32.60
N GLU A 78 19.09 11.97 33.69
CA GLU A 78 19.61 12.52 34.95
C GLU A 78 20.00 11.40 35.91
N ARG A 79 21.16 11.54 36.55
CA ARG A 79 21.60 10.67 37.65
C ARG A 79 21.20 11.32 38.98
N PHE A 80 20.46 10.59 39.79
CA PHE A 80 19.99 11.05 41.11
C PHE A 80 20.34 10.04 42.20
N TRP A 81 20.49 10.54 43.43
CA TRP A 81 20.69 9.73 44.62
C TRP A 81 19.33 9.43 45.25
N ASP A 82 19.01 8.15 45.46
CA ASP A 82 17.71 7.72 46.00
C ASP A 82 17.75 7.37 47.51
N GLY A 83 18.88 7.60 48.17
CA GLY A 83 19.11 7.22 49.57
C GLY A 83 19.83 5.88 49.74
N TYR A 84 19.80 4.99 48.75
CA TYR A 84 20.44 3.66 48.77
C TYR A 84 21.57 3.53 47.74
N GLY A 85 21.53 4.33 46.67
CA GLY A 85 22.56 4.33 45.64
C GLY A 85 22.31 5.37 44.55
N TRP A 86 23.22 5.38 43.58
CA TRP A 86 23.04 6.17 42.37
C TRP A 86 22.09 5.48 41.41
N ARG A 87 21.02 6.17 41.03
CA ARG A 87 20.08 5.72 40.00
C ARG A 87 19.97 6.71 38.87
N VAL A 88 19.47 6.25 37.73
CA VAL A 88 19.33 7.04 36.51
C VAL A 88 17.85 7.10 36.15
N ARG A 89 17.33 8.30 35.89
CA ARG A 89 15.97 8.52 35.40
C ARG A 89 15.98 9.32 34.11
N ARG A 90 14.91 9.18 33.33
CA ARG A 90 14.66 10.00 32.15
C ARG A 90 13.64 11.07 32.54
N VAL A 91 14.02 12.33 32.41
CA VAL A 91 13.19 13.50 32.71
C VAL A 91 13.02 14.33 31.45
N GLN A 92 11.81 14.82 31.24
CA GLN A 92 11.51 15.74 30.15
C GLN A 92 11.79 17.16 30.65
N VAL A 93 12.75 17.83 30.02
CA VAL A 93 13.10 19.22 30.30
C VAL A 93 12.64 20.05 29.12
N CYS A 94 11.73 20.97 29.36
CA CYS A 94 11.27 21.95 28.39
C CYS A 94 11.94 23.28 28.75
N ASP A 95 12.66 23.87 27.80
CA ASP A 95 13.31 25.18 27.91
C ASP A 95 12.31 26.31 27.58
#